data_AF-A0A183KDC8-F1
#
_entry.id   AF-A0A183KDC8-F1
#
_cell.length_a   1.000
_cell.length_b   1.000
_cell.length_c   1.000
_cell.angle_alpha   90.00
_cell.angle_beta   90.00
_cell.angle_gamma   90.00
#
_symmetry.space_group_name_H-M   'P 1'
#
loop_
_entity.id
_entity.type
_entity.pdbx_description
1 polymer ?
#
loop_
_entity_poly.entity_id
_entity_poly.type
_entity_poly.pdbx_seq_one_letter_code
_entity_poly.pdbx_strand_id
1 'polypeptide(L)'
;MPQKIVNIIRNSYGGLNCKIVHGRQLTKSFEVKTGVRQGYLLSPFLFLLVTDWIMKTSTSEAKHGIQWKARMQLDDLDIADDLILLSHTQQQRQEKMTNVAAASAAIGLNIHKGKSKILQYNTACTNRITLNREDLEDVKTFTYLGSIIDEQGGSDADVKALIVKARVA
;
A
#
# COMPACT_ATOMS: atom_id res chain seq x y z
N MET A 1 14.25 -20.35 -4.42
CA MET A 1 15.44 -19.54 -4.71
C MET A 1 16.71 -20.31 -4.33
N PRO A 2 17.81 -20.19 -5.07
CA PRO A 2 19.09 -20.80 -4.71
C PRO A 2 19.61 -20.32 -3.35
N GLN A 3 20.10 -21.25 -2.51
CA GLN A 3 20.57 -20.95 -1.15
C GLN A 3 21.69 -19.90 -1.12
N LYS A 4 22.55 -19.87 -2.15
CA LYS A 4 23.62 -18.88 -2.30
C LYS A 4 23.07 -17.45 -2.32
N ILE A 5 21.96 -17.20 -3.02
CA ILE A 5 21.34 -15.87 -3.10
C ILE A 5 20.74 -15.49 -1.75
N VAL A 6 20.05 -16.42 -1.09
CA VAL A 6 19.49 -16.21 0.26
C VAL A 6 20.60 -15.83 1.24
N ASN A 7 21.75 -16.51 1.18
CA ASN A 7 22.89 -16.21 2.03
C ASN A 7 23.49 -14.83 1.72
N ILE A 8 23.59 -14.42 0.46
CA ILE A 8 24.06 -13.08 0.08
C ILE A 8 23.14 -12.01 0.67
N ILE A 9 21.82 -12.16 0.51
CA ILE A 9 20.83 -11.23 1.08
C ILE A 9 20.96 -11.21 2.61
N ARG A 10 20.95 -12.36 3.27
CA ARG A 10 21.08 -12.44 4.74
C ARG A 10 22.35 -11.75 5.23
N ASN A 11 23.49 -12.03 4.62
CA ASN A 11 24.76 -11.43 5.00
C ASN A 11 24.79 -9.91 4.74
N SER A 12 24.10 -9.44 3.70
CA SER A 12 23.94 -8.00 3.46
C SER A 12 23.11 -7.28 4.52
N TYR A 13 22.30 -7.99 5.33
CA TYR A 13 21.46 -7.41 6.38
C TYR A 13 21.90 -7.75 7.81
N GLY A 14 22.84 -8.69 7.99
CA GLY A 14 23.35 -9.08 9.29
C GLY A 14 24.32 -8.06 9.91
N GLY A 15 24.17 -7.79 11.21
CA GLY A 15 25.15 -7.03 12.00
C GLY A 15 25.35 -5.57 11.57
N LEU A 16 24.35 -4.98 10.89
CA LEU A 16 24.48 -3.65 10.32
C LEU A 16 24.45 -2.57 11.38
N ASN A 17 25.39 -1.63 11.28
CA ASN A 17 25.40 -0.41 12.06
C ASN A 17 25.31 0.80 11.14
N CYS A 18 24.45 1.75 11.51
CA CYS A 18 24.24 2.99 10.78
C CYS A 18 24.65 4.20 11.64
N LYS A 19 25.03 5.29 10.98
CA LYS A 19 25.26 6.61 11.57
C LYS A 19 24.57 7.65 10.69
N ILE A 20 24.02 8.68 11.31
CA ILE A 20 23.34 9.76 10.60
C ILE A 20 24.31 10.94 10.51
N VAL A 21 24.36 11.60 9.35
CA VAL A 21 25.07 12.87 9.18
C VAL A 21 24.07 14.00 9.36
N HIS A 22 24.29 14.85 10.36
CA HIS A 22 23.47 16.03 10.63
C HIS A 22 24.39 17.23 10.90
N GLY A 23 24.22 18.31 10.14
CA GLY A 23 25.06 19.51 10.30
C GLY A 23 26.57 19.25 10.12
N ARG A 24 26.94 18.38 9.17
CA ARG A 24 28.33 17.90 8.93
C ARG A 24 28.95 17.08 10.08
N GLN A 25 28.19 16.76 11.12
CA GLN A 25 28.62 15.89 12.21
C GLN A 25 27.97 14.51 12.09
N LEU A 26 28.70 13.48 12.52
CA LEU A 26 28.20 12.10 12.60
C LEU A 26 27.60 11.83 13.98
N THR A 27 26.42 11.22 14.01
CA THR A 27 25.84 10.70 15.25
C THR A 27 26.60 9.47 15.77
N LYS A 28 26.28 9.05 17.00
CA LYS A 28 26.65 7.71 17.50
C LYS A 28 26.06 6.64 16.57
N SER A 29 26.77 5.52 16.44
CA SER A 29 26.27 4.37 15.68
C SER A 29 25.16 3.67 16.42
N PHE A 30 24.22 3.13 15.65
CA PHE A 30 23.17 2.26 16.14
C PHE A 30 23.02 1.06 15.21
N GLU A 31 22.61 -0.07 15.78
CA GLU A 31 22.35 -1.29 15.02
C GLU A 31 21.02 -1.16 14.25
N VAL A 32 21.04 -1.54 12.98
CA VAL A 32 19.84 -1.60 12.13
C VAL A 32 19.18 -2.96 12.33
N LYS A 33 18.01 -2.96 12.97
CA LYS A 33 17.28 -4.20 13.31
C LYS A 33 16.12 -4.51 12.37
N THR A 34 15.61 -3.52 11.65
CA THR A 34 14.40 -3.63 10.83
C THR A 34 14.54 -2.81 9.54
N GLY A 35 13.66 -3.12 8.58
CA GLY A 35 13.54 -2.38 7.34
C GLY A 35 14.54 -2.80 6.26
N VAL A 36 14.29 -2.27 5.06
CA VAL A 36 15.19 -2.39 3.92
C VAL A 36 16.04 -1.11 3.81
N ARG A 37 17.24 -1.21 3.23
CA ARG A 37 18.12 -0.03 3.09
C ARG A 37 17.63 0.90 1.98
N GLN A 38 17.18 2.09 2.34
CA GLN A 38 16.82 3.10 1.34
C GLN A 38 18.02 3.45 0.45
N GLY A 39 17.80 3.49 -0.87
CA GLY A 39 18.85 3.73 -1.87
C GLY A 39 19.69 2.52 -2.26
N TYR A 40 19.48 1.35 -1.62
CA TYR A 40 20.16 0.12 -2.03
C TYR A 40 19.41 -0.57 -3.18
N LEU A 41 20.16 -1.07 -4.17
CA LEU A 41 19.60 -1.61 -5.42
C LEU A 41 18.59 -2.75 -5.22
N LEU A 42 18.80 -3.63 -4.23
CA LEU A 42 17.91 -4.77 -3.98
C LEU A 42 16.71 -4.41 -3.08
N SER A 43 16.73 -3.28 -2.39
CA SER A 43 15.71 -2.96 -1.38
C SER A 43 14.31 -2.79 -1.97
N PRO A 44 14.11 -2.13 -3.13
CA PRO A 44 12.80 -2.09 -3.77
C PRO A 44 12.28 -3.48 -4.12
N PHE A 45 13.12 -4.36 -4.65
CA PHE A 45 12.73 -5.73 -5.01
C PHE A 45 12.35 -6.56 -3.78
N LEU A 46 13.11 -6.47 -2.70
CA LEU A 46 12.79 -7.16 -1.44
C LEU A 46 11.47 -6.68 -0.85
N PHE A 47 11.20 -5.38 -0.93
CA PHE A 47 9.93 -4.81 -0.49
C PHE A 47 8.77 -5.32 -1.35
N LEU A 48 8.91 -5.34 -2.67
CA LEU A 48 7.91 -5.89 -3.58
C LEU A 48 7.58 -7.36 -3.29
N LEU A 49 8.58 -8.19 -2.96
CA LEU A 49 8.34 -9.58 -2.58
C LEU A 49 7.50 -9.70 -1.31
N VAL A 50 7.69 -8.79 -0.36
CA VAL A 50 6.92 -8.74 0.88
C VAL A 50 5.47 -8.30 0.59
N THR A 51 5.28 -7.26 -0.21
CA THR A 51 3.95 -6.81 -0.63
C THR A 51 3.20 -7.88 -1.41
N ASP A 52 3.84 -8.53 -2.38
CA ASP A 52 3.27 -9.65 -3.15
C ASP A 52 2.85 -10.82 -2.24
N TRP A 53 3.65 -11.13 -1.21
CA TRP A 53 3.28 -12.12 -0.21
C TRP A 53 2.05 -11.71 0.60
N ILE A 54 2.00 -10.46 1.09
CA ILE A 54 0.82 -9.93 1.80
C ILE A 54 -0.43 -10.07 0.93
N MET A 55 -0.34 -9.68 -0.33
CA MET A 55 -1.48 -9.71 -1.25
C MET A 55 -1.94 -11.13 -1.51
N LYS A 56 -1.02 -12.04 -1.85
CA LYS A 56 -1.34 -13.46 -2.02
C LYS A 56 -1.98 -14.06 -0.77
N THR A 57 -1.48 -13.77 0.42
CA THR A 57 -2.06 -14.29 1.66
C THR A 57 -3.42 -13.66 1.97
N SER A 58 -3.66 -12.43 1.56
CA SER A 58 -4.90 -11.70 1.90
C SER A 58 -6.05 -11.91 0.91
N THR A 59 -5.76 -12.25 -0.35
CA THR A 59 -6.77 -12.33 -1.43
C THR A 59 -6.91 -13.71 -2.07
N SER A 60 -6.04 -14.69 -1.77
CA SER A 60 -6.03 -15.99 -2.47
C SER A 60 -7.26 -16.89 -2.23
N GLU A 61 -7.93 -16.78 -1.08
CA GLU A 61 -8.99 -17.72 -0.71
C GLU A 61 -10.36 -17.35 -1.29
N ALA A 62 -10.57 -16.10 -1.73
CA ALA A 62 -11.89 -15.62 -2.09
C ALA A 62 -11.90 -14.63 -3.27
N LYS A 63 -12.84 -14.85 -4.19
CA LYS A 63 -13.05 -14.03 -5.41
C LYS A 63 -13.82 -12.74 -5.08
N HIS A 64 -13.12 -11.82 -4.42
CA HIS A 64 -13.68 -10.59 -3.87
C HIS A 64 -13.30 -9.34 -4.66
N GLY A 65 -12.75 -9.51 -5.86
CA GLY A 65 -12.32 -8.43 -6.75
C GLY A 65 -13.44 -7.89 -7.63
N ILE A 66 -13.17 -6.76 -8.27
CA ILE A 66 -14.08 -6.20 -9.28
C ILE A 66 -13.93 -6.95 -10.59
N GLN A 67 -15.01 -7.09 -11.37
CA GLN A 67 -14.95 -7.84 -12.62
C GLN A 67 -14.21 -7.03 -13.69
N TRP A 68 -13.07 -7.55 -14.16
CA TRP A 68 -12.26 -6.91 -15.21
C TRP A 68 -12.56 -7.50 -16.60
N LYS A 69 -12.74 -8.82 -16.69
CA LYS A 69 -13.18 -9.54 -17.90
C LYS A 69 -14.17 -10.64 -17.52
N ALA A 70 -14.79 -11.29 -18.51
CA ALA A 70 -15.78 -12.35 -18.31
C ALA A 70 -15.37 -13.44 -17.29
N ARG A 71 -14.06 -13.72 -17.14
CA ARG A 71 -13.52 -14.70 -16.19
C ARG A 71 -12.45 -14.15 -15.24
N MET A 72 -12.14 -12.86 -15.28
CA MET A 72 -11.06 -12.25 -14.48
C MET A 72 -11.62 -11.21 -13.53
N GLN A 73 -11.12 -11.24 -12.31
CA GLN A 73 -11.35 -10.20 -11.32
C GLN A 73 -10.04 -9.44 -11.05
N LEU A 74 -10.17 -8.16 -10.71
CA LEU A 74 -9.10 -7.32 -10.23
C LEU A 74 -9.32 -7.09 -8.74
N ASP A 75 -8.46 -7.67 -7.92
CA ASP A 75 -8.59 -7.63 -6.46
C ASP A 75 -7.92 -6.43 -5.83
N ASP A 76 -6.87 -5.94 -6.45
CA ASP A 76 -5.98 -4.93 -5.90
C ASP A 76 -5.11 -4.25 -6.98
N LEU A 77 -4.51 -3.14 -6.57
CA LEU A 77 -3.43 -2.42 -7.27
C LEU A 77 -2.45 -1.92 -6.20
N ASP A 78 -1.15 -2.03 -6.43
CA ASP A 78 -0.13 -1.58 -5.49
C ASP A 78 0.99 -0.81 -6.19
N ILE A 79 1.46 0.27 -5.54
CA ILE A 79 2.65 1.03 -5.96
C ILE A 79 3.43 1.42 -4.70
N ALA A 80 4.67 0.92 -4.61
CA ALA A 80 5.50 1.10 -3.42
C ALA A 80 4.73 0.71 -2.14
N ASP A 81 4.62 1.61 -1.17
CA ASP A 81 3.91 1.38 0.09
C ASP A 81 2.38 1.58 0.01
N ASP A 82 1.85 2.08 -1.11
CA ASP A 82 0.42 2.27 -1.30
C ASP A 82 -0.25 1.01 -1.86
N LEU A 83 -1.36 0.62 -1.24
CA LEU A 83 -2.20 -0.50 -1.65
C LEU A 83 -3.64 -0.05 -1.84
N ILE A 84 -4.25 -0.47 -2.95
CA ILE A 84 -5.64 -0.23 -3.29
C ILE A 84 -6.35 -1.58 -3.30
N LEU A 85 -7.40 -1.70 -2.49
CA LEU A 85 -8.23 -2.91 -2.41
C LEU A 85 -9.57 -2.67 -3.10
N LEU A 86 -9.89 -3.50 -4.09
CA LEU A 86 -11.08 -3.35 -4.93
C LEU A 86 -12.10 -4.45 -4.62
N SER A 87 -13.33 -4.08 -4.30
CA SER A 87 -14.40 -5.04 -3.99
C SER A 87 -15.78 -4.51 -4.36
N HIS A 88 -16.69 -5.43 -4.69
CA HIS A 88 -18.08 -5.11 -5.05
C HIS A 88 -18.95 -4.86 -3.83
N THR A 89 -18.76 -5.68 -2.79
CA THR A 89 -19.58 -5.58 -1.57
C THR A 89 -18.78 -4.99 -0.42
N GLN A 90 -19.52 -4.46 0.54
CA GLN A 90 -18.93 -3.91 1.73
C GLN A 90 -18.33 -4.98 2.66
N GLN A 91 -19.00 -6.12 2.79
CA GLN A 91 -18.48 -7.25 3.56
C GLN A 91 -17.10 -7.68 3.03
N GLN A 92 -16.96 -7.76 1.71
CA GLN A 92 -15.69 -8.06 1.05
C GLN A 92 -14.61 -7.01 1.34
N ARG A 93 -14.96 -5.71 1.34
CA ARG A 93 -14.02 -4.64 1.74
C ARG A 93 -13.53 -4.83 3.17
N GLN A 94 -14.42 -5.13 4.13
CA GLN A 94 -14.05 -5.33 5.52
C GLN A 94 -13.17 -6.58 5.69
N GLU A 95 -13.52 -7.67 5.04
CA GLU A 95 -12.73 -8.90 5.03
C GLU A 95 -11.33 -8.67 4.46
N LYS A 96 -11.22 -8.03 3.29
CA LYS A 96 -9.91 -7.68 2.70
C LYS A 96 -9.07 -6.79 3.61
N MET A 97 -9.65 -5.73 4.17
CA MET A 97 -8.96 -4.84 5.10
C MET A 97 -8.44 -5.60 6.33
N THR A 98 -9.25 -6.52 6.86
CA THR A 98 -8.89 -7.34 8.03
C THR A 98 -7.75 -8.30 7.69
N ASN A 99 -7.82 -8.96 6.53
CA ASN A 99 -6.80 -9.91 6.07
C ASN A 99 -5.47 -9.21 5.81
N VAL A 100 -5.48 -8.08 5.10
CA VAL A 100 -4.27 -7.29 4.83
C VAL A 100 -3.66 -6.76 6.13
N ALA A 101 -4.48 -6.29 7.08
CA ALA A 101 -4.01 -5.87 8.39
C ALA A 101 -3.34 -7.01 9.16
N ALA A 102 -3.95 -8.20 9.18
CA ALA A 102 -3.39 -9.37 9.84
C ALA A 102 -2.08 -9.84 9.19
N ALA A 103 -2.04 -9.95 7.86
CA ALA A 103 -0.85 -10.35 7.11
C ALA A 103 0.30 -9.34 7.29
N SER A 104 0.01 -8.04 7.25
CA SER A 104 0.99 -6.98 7.49
C SER A 104 1.56 -7.05 8.91
N ALA A 105 0.68 -7.18 9.92
CA ALA A 105 1.10 -7.27 11.31
C ALA A 105 1.96 -8.51 11.60
N ALA A 106 1.67 -9.65 10.95
CA ALA A 106 2.42 -10.90 11.11
C ALA A 106 3.92 -10.76 10.73
N ILE A 107 4.26 -9.80 9.87
CA ILE A 107 5.63 -9.52 9.45
C ILE A 107 6.15 -8.17 9.94
N GLY A 108 5.45 -7.53 10.88
CA GLY A 108 5.85 -6.28 11.52
C GLY A 108 5.64 -5.01 10.68
N LEU A 109 4.79 -5.06 9.65
CA LEU A 109 4.35 -3.87 8.91
C LEU A 109 3.10 -3.26 9.55
N ASN A 110 3.02 -1.93 9.51
CA ASN A 110 1.92 -1.16 10.08
C ASN A 110 1.16 -0.44 8.98
N ILE A 111 -0.16 -0.59 8.96
CA ILE A 111 -1.03 0.18 8.06
C ILE A 111 -1.26 1.55 8.67
N HIS A 112 -0.94 2.60 7.91
CA HIS A 112 -1.10 3.98 8.37
C HIS A 112 -2.57 4.42 8.29
N LYS A 113 -3.33 4.16 9.35
CA LYS A 113 -4.77 4.47 9.45
C LYS A 113 -5.15 5.88 8.96
N GLY A 114 -4.40 6.92 9.35
CA GLY A 114 -4.74 8.31 8.97
C GLY A 114 -4.64 8.60 7.46
N LYS A 115 -3.93 7.77 6.71
CA LYS A 115 -3.75 7.87 5.25
C LYS A 115 -4.67 6.92 4.50
N SER A 116 -5.12 5.84 5.12
CA SER A 116 -6.08 4.90 4.55
C SER A 116 -7.46 5.55 4.44
N LYS A 117 -8.01 5.59 3.23
CA LYS A 117 -9.34 6.13 2.92
C LYS A 117 -10.20 5.10 2.20
N ILE A 118 -11.51 5.28 2.29
CA ILE A 118 -12.48 4.53 1.50
C ILE A 118 -13.04 5.49 0.46
N LEU A 119 -12.96 5.11 -0.81
CA LEU A 119 -13.69 5.77 -1.89
C LEU A 119 -14.78 4.81 -2.36
N GLN A 120 -16.01 5.31 -2.46
CA GLN A 120 -17.16 4.53 -2.93
C GLN A 120 -17.61 5.09 -4.28
N TYR A 121 -17.87 4.19 -5.22
CA TYR A 121 -18.34 4.50 -6.56
C TYR A 121 -19.72 3.87 -6.79
N ASN A 122 -20.67 4.64 -7.31
CA ASN A 122 -22.03 4.18 -7.65
C ASN A 122 -22.81 3.47 -6.52
N THR A 123 -22.53 3.79 -5.26
CA THR A 123 -23.25 3.20 -4.12
C THR A 123 -23.45 4.21 -2.99
N ALA A 124 -24.61 4.14 -2.34
CA ALA A 124 -25.00 5.00 -1.21
C ALA A 124 -24.74 4.33 0.16
N CYS A 125 -23.93 3.26 0.20
CA CYS A 125 -23.81 2.43 1.38
C CYS A 125 -22.99 3.09 2.50
N THR A 126 -23.58 3.19 3.69
CA THR A 126 -23.10 3.99 4.83
C THR A 126 -22.46 3.18 5.96
N ASN A 127 -22.33 1.85 5.87
CA ASN A 127 -21.66 1.15 6.98
C ASN A 127 -20.18 1.53 7.01
N ARG A 128 -19.56 1.46 8.17
CA ARG A 128 -18.17 1.85 8.36
C ARG A 128 -17.26 0.66 8.12
N ILE A 129 -16.17 0.86 7.37
CA ILE A 129 -15.06 -0.10 7.41
C ILE A 129 -14.15 0.30 8.55
N THR A 130 -13.75 -0.69 9.35
CA THR A 130 -12.89 -0.47 10.51
C THR A 130 -11.52 -1.10 10.30
N LEU A 131 -10.50 -0.42 10.83
CA LEU A 131 -9.14 -0.93 11.01
C LEU A 131 -8.82 -0.83 12.50
N ASN A 132 -8.50 -1.95 13.14
CA ASN A 132 -8.27 -2.02 14.59
C ASN A 132 -9.44 -1.46 15.43
N ARG A 133 -10.68 -1.75 15.01
CA ARG A 133 -11.94 -1.27 15.65
C ARG A 133 -12.21 0.23 15.52
N GLU A 134 -11.41 0.95 14.76
CA GLU A 134 -11.64 2.37 14.49
C GLU A 134 -12.05 2.57 13.03
N ASP A 135 -13.00 3.48 12.81
CA ASP A 135 -13.51 3.78 11.48
C ASP A 135 -12.41 4.39 10.59
N LEU A 136 -12.38 3.94 9.33
CA LEU A 136 -11.67 4.60 8.26
C LEU A 136 -12.55 5.70 7.65
N GLU A 137 -11.91 6.76 7.15
CA GLU A 137 -12.63 7.89 6.56
C GLU A 137 -13.13 7.56 5.15
N ASP A 138 -14.44 7.74 4.94
CA ASP A 138 -15.06 7.79 3.62
C ASP A 138 -14.82 9.15 2.98
N VAL A 139 -14.24 9.15 1.77
CA VAL A 139 -13.95 10.36 0.99
C VAL A 139 -14.72 10.33 -0.33
N LYS A 140 -15.07 11.50 -0.84
CA LYS A 140 -15.67 11.66 -2.17
C LYS A 140 -14.65 11.81 -3.29
N THR A 141 -13.45 12.24 -2.93
CA THR A 141 -12.34 12.49 -3.85
C THR A 141 -11.05 12.03 -3.18
N PHE A 142 -10.20 11.37 -3.93
CA PHE A 142 -8.89 10.94 -3.47
C PHE A 142 -7.84 11.26 -4.54
N THR A 143 -6.70 11.81 -4.15
CA THR A 143 -5.59 12.04 -5.08
C THR A 143 -4.62 10.87 -4.97
N TYR A 144 -4.47 10.11 -6.04
CA TYR A 144 -3.54 8.99 -6.13
C TYR A 144 -2.53 9.25 -7.25
N LEU A 145 -1.25 9.28 -6.91
CA LEU A 145 -0.14 9.53 -7.85
C LEU A 145 -0.29 10.81 -8.70
N GLY A 146 -0.94 11.82 -8.14
CA GLY A 146 -1.17 13.11 -8.80
C GLY A 146 -2.46 13.18 -9.61
N SER A 147 -3.17 12.06 -9.80
CA SER A 147 -4.48 12.02 -10.43
C SER A 147 -5.61 12.05 -9.41
N ILE A 148 -6.65 12.83 -9.71
CA ILE A 148 -7.87 12.91 -8.89
C ILE A 148 -8.82 11.79 -9.32
N ILE A 149 -9.24 10.99 -8.34
CA ILE A 149 -10.28 9.97 -8.47
C ILE A 149 -11.46 10.43 -7.63
N ASP A 150 -12.63 10.56 -8.24
CA ASP A 150 -13.86 10.98 -7.57
C ASP A 150 -14.92 9.88 -7.52
N GLU A 151 -15.97 10.12 -6.73
CA GLU A 151 -17.12 9.22 -6.58
C GLU A 151 -17.93 9.03 -7.89
N GLN A 152 -17.66 9.83 -8.93
CA GLN A 152 -18.25 9.73 -10.26
C GLN A 152 -17.43 8.84 -11.21
N GLY A 153 -16.21 8.44 -10.84
CA GLY A 153 -15.35 7.55 -11.63
C GLY A 153 -14.92 8.13 -12.97
N GLY A 154 -15.14 9.43 -13.20
CA GLY A 154 -14.78 10.14 -14.42
C GLY A 154 -13.40 10.81 -14.32
N SER A 155 -12.91 11.33 -15.45
CA SER A 155 -11.65 12.10 -15.49
C SER A 155 -11.85 13.61 -15.41
N ASP A 156 -13.09 14.10 -15.38
CA ASP A 156 -13.41 15.53 -15.46
C ASP A 156 -12.74 16.35 -14.35
N ALA A 157 -12.77 15.87 -13.11
CA ALA A 157 -12.13 16.53 -11.98
C ALA A 157 -10.60 16.60 -12.16
N ASP A 158 -9.99 15.49 -12.60
CA ASP A 158 -8.55 15.40 -12.84
C ASP A 158 -8.09 16.32 -13.97
N VAL A 159 -8.77 16.27 -15.12
CA VAL A 159 -8.49 17.13 -16.27
C VAL A 159 -8.59 18.60 -15.90
N LYS A 160 -9.63 19.00 -15.16
CA LYS A 160 -9.76 20.38 -14.68
C LYS A 160 -8.61 20.78 -13.77
N ALA A 161 -8.20 19.93 -12.83
CA ALA A 161 -7.09 20.20 -11.94
C ALA A 161 -5.75 20.30 -12.68
N LEU A 162 -5.51 19.45 -13.67
CA LEU A 162 -4.31 19.50 -14.52
C LEU A 162 -4.26 20.78 -15.36
N ILE A 163 -5.39 21.24 -15.93
CA ILE A 163 -5.47 22.51 -16.66
C ILE A 163 -5.13 23.68 -15.74
N VAL A 164 -5.65 23.71 -14.50
CA VAL A 164 -5.35 24.78 -13.55
C VAL A 164 -3.86 24.79 -13.18
N LYS A 165 -3.27 23.63 -12.88
CA LYS A 165 -1.82 23.53 -12.61
C LYS A 165 -0.97 24.04 -13.78
N ALA A 166 -1.35 23.70 -15.01
CA ALA A 166 -0.63 24.13 -16.21
C ALA A 166 -0.72 25.64 -16.47
N ARG A 167 -1.77 26.34 -16.00
CA ARG A 167 -1.89 27.81 -16.13
C ARG A 167 -1.05 28.59 -15.13
N VAL A 168 -0.65 27.95 -14.03
CA VAL A 168 0.10 28.57 -12.93
C VAL A 168 1.62 28.28 -13.05
N ALA A 169 1.98 27.31 -13.89
CA ALA A 169 3.37 26.98 -14.24
C ALA A 169 3.88 27.90 -15.36
#